data_AF-A0A1H8TND5-F1
#
_entry.id   AF-A0A1H8TND5-F1
#
_cell.length_a   1.000
_cell.length_b   1.000
_cell.length_c   1.000
_cell.angle_alpha   90.00
_cell.angle_beta   90.00
_cell.angle_gamma   90.00
#
_symmetry.space_group_name_H-M   'P 1'
#
loop_
_entity.id
_entity.type
_entity.pdbx_description
1 polymer ?
#
loop_
_entity_poly.entity_id
_entity_poly.type
_entity_poly.pdbx_seq_one_letter_code
_entity_poly.pdbx_strand_id
1 'polypeptide(L)'
;MTTRAGALYTGAVMHRRYGRPGSAFRYRLFGVLLDIDRIDDAVDGLRLLSHNRFNLFSFLDRDHGPRDGSALRPWIDAILARAAIDLQGGQVLLYGMPRMLGYGFNPLSLWYCHHRDGALLAVLCEVRNTFGEWHGYLLHDSGAPLHTPVRSRASKCFHVSPFFPVSGEYRFRLTPPGETFTTTIHYHDQGSLRLAAVQQGERRPLSDAELLRAGARHPFMTLKVMAAIHWQALKIWLRGARFHRKPERPSEDIT
;
A
#
# COMPACT_ATOMS: atom_id res chain seq x y z
N MET A 1 -3.68 -23.25 -12.04
CA MET A 1 -2.32 -22.82 -11.64
C MET A 1 -2.38 -22.49 -10.17
N THR A 2 -1.76 -23.28 -9.30
CA THR A 2 -1.64 -22.97 -7.87
C THR A 2 -0.83 -21.68 -7.74
N THR A 3 -1.49 -20.58 -7.39
CA THR A 3 -0.82 -19.31 -7.09
C THR A 3 0.19 -19.60 -5.98
N ARG A 4 1.48 -19.36 -6.23
CA ARG A 4 2.52 -19.44 -5.18
C ARG A 4 2.06 -18.58 -4.00
N ALA A 5 2.22 -19.08 -2.77
CA ALA A 5 1.77 -18.42 -1.54
C ALA A 5 2.41 -17.01 -1.33
N GLY A 6 3.51 -16.72 -2.02
CA GLY A 6 4.08 -15.37 -2.07
C GLY A 6 4.88 -15.06 -3.33
N ALA A 7 5.14 -13.77 -3.52
CA ALA A 7 6.02 -13.22 -4.55
C ALA A 7 6.74 -11.96 -4.06
N LEU A 8 7.91 -11.70 -4.62
CA LEU A 8 8.59 -10.41 -4.47
C LEU A 8 8.22 -9.51 -5.65
N TYR A 9 8.06 -8.22 -5.43
CA TYR A 9 7.98 -7.23 -6.52
C TYR A 9 9.06 -6.19 -6.36
N THR A 10 9.80 -5.95 -7.43
CA THR A 10 10.79 -4.87 -7.50
C THR A 10 10.30 -3.80 -8.45
N GLY A 11 10.43 -2.53 -8.08
CA GLY A 11 9.94 -1.47 -8.94
C GLY A 11 10.22 -0.06 -8.43
N ALA A 12 9.28 0.84 -8.64
CA ALA A 12 9.44 2.25 -8.29
C ALA A 12 8.11 2.92 -7.96
N VAL A 13 8.23 3.97 -7.17
CA VAL A 13 7.16 4.94 -6.92
C VAL A 13 7.57 6.28 -7.47
N MET A 14 6.64 6.94 -8.16
CA MET A 14 6.75 8.29 -8.63
C MET A 14 5.65 9.14 -8.00
N HIS A 15 6.01 10.32 -7.53
CA HIS A 15 5.08 11.35 -7.12
C HIS A 15 5.31 12.59 -7.98
N ARG A 16 4.22 13.18 -8.47
CA ARG A 16 4.22 14.46 -9.18
C ARG A 16 3.15 15.37 -8.60
N ARG A 17 3.57 16.46 -7.96
CA ARG A 17 2.72 17.56 -7.50
C ARG A 17 2.60 18.60 -8.62
N TYR A 18 1.37 18.91 -8.96
CA TYR A 18 1.00 19.92 -9.95
C TYR A 18 0.65 21.24 -9.24
N GLY A 19 0.81 22.36 -9.95
CA GLY A 19 0.64 23.71 -9.40
C GLY A 19 1.98 24.42 -9.15
N ARG A 20 1.95 25.48 -8.33
CA ARG A 20 3.14 26.28 -7.97
C ARG A 20 3.32 26.30 -6.44
N PRO A 21 4.47 25.84 -5.90
CA PRO A 21 5.56 25.18 -6.62
C PRO A 21 5.22 23.73 -6.97
N GLY A 22 5.41 23.36 -8.24
CA GLY A 22 5.33 21.97 -8.68
C GLY A 22 6.57 21.18 -8.27
N SER A 23 6.43 19.88 -8.12
CA SER A 23 7.56 18.99 -7.85
C SER A 23 7.31 17.59 -8.39
N ALA A 24 8.38 16.87 -8.73
CA ALA A 24 8.31 15.46 -9.05
C ALA A 24 9.50 14.74 -8.45
N PHE A 25 9.29 13.53 -7.97
CA PHE A 25 10.37 12.65 -7.54
C PHE A 25 9.99 11.19 -7.81
N ARG A 26 11.01 10.38 -8.08
CA ARG A 26 10.88 8.94 -8.30
C ARG A 26 11.93 8.24 -7.45
N TYR A 27 11.53 7.16 -6.80
CA TYR A 27 12.41 6.32 -6.00
C TYR A 27 12.09 4.85 -6.24
N ARG A 28 13.11 4.01 -6.13
CA ARG A 28 12.96 2.56 -6.30
C ARG A 28 12.60 1.94 -4.96
N LEU A 29 11.78 0.90 -5.00
CA LEU A 29 11.42 0.10 -3.85
C LEU A 29 11.20 -1.36 -4.23
N PHE A 30 11.02 -2.20 -3.23
CA PHE A 30 10.47 -3.54 -3.39
C PHE A 30 9.38 -3.76 -2.33
N GLY A 31 8.50 -4.70 -2.60
CA GLY A 31 7.48 -5.16 -1.67
C GLY A 31 7.26 -6.66 -1.83
N VAL A 32 6.59 -7.26 -0.86
CA VAL A 32 6.14 -8.65 -0.92
C VAL A 32 4.65 -8.67 -1.19
N LEU A 33 4.21 -9.64 -1.97
CA LEU A 33 2.82 -10.03 -2.12
C LEU A 33 2.66 -11.38 -1.44
N LEU A 34 1.76 -11.49 -0.48
CA LEU A 34 1.53 -12.70 0.30
C LEU A 34 0.04 -13.02 0.30
N ASP A 35 -0.30 -14.30 0.21
CA ASP A 35 -1.63 -14.78 0.60
C ASP A 35 -1.72 -14.76 2.12
N ILE A 36 -2.67 -14.00 2.67
CA ILE A 36 -2.75 -13.78 4.12
C ILE A 36 -3.06 -15.07 4.89
N ASP A 37 -3.70 -16.03 4.23
CA ASP A 37 -4.05 -17.33 4.82
C ASP A 37 -2.90 -18.33 4.73
N ARG A 38 -1.81 -17.98 4.03
CA ARG A 38 -0.67 -18.87 3.73
C ARG A 38 0.69 -18.18 3.89
N ILE A 39 0.79 -17.20 4.78
CA ILE A 39 2.03 -16.43 5.00
C ILE A 39 3.16 -17.36 5.46
N ASP A 40 2.88 -18.28 6.39
CA ASP A 40 3.88 -19.22 6.90
C ASP A 40 4.40 -20.15 5.79
N ASP A 41 3.51 -20.68 4.94
CA ASP A 41 3.90 -21.44 3.74
C ASP A 41 4.79 -20.61 2.80
N ALA A 42 4.48 -19.32 2.65
CA ALA A 42 5.18 -18.43 1.72
C ALA A 42 6.62 -18.12 2.16
N VAL A 43 6.86 -18.09 3.48
CA VAL A 43 8.18 -17.80 4.06
C VAL A 43 8.93 -19.04 4.51
N ASP A 44 8.30 -20.22 4.44
CA ASP A 44 8.94 -21.47 4.81
C ASP A 44 10.23 -21.71 4.00
N GLY A 45 11.27 -22.15 4.71
CA GLY A 45 12.62 -22.35 4.15
C GLY A 45 13.40 -21.08 3.78
N LEU A 46 12.83 -19.87 3.87
CA LEU A 46 13.56 -18.63 3.64
C LEU A 46 14.42 -18.26 4.85
N ARG A 47 15.67 -17.85 4.61
CA ARG A 47 16.59 -17.40 5.65
C ARG A 47 16.52 -15.90 5.89
N LEU A 48 16.13 -15.12 4.88
CA LEU A 48 16.18 -13.66 4.92
C LEU A 48 14.84 -12.97 5.15
N LEU A 49 13.72 -13.70 5.04
CA LEU A 49 12.38 -13.19 5.32
C LEU A 49 11.69 -14.05 6.37
N SER A 50 11.16 -13.42 7.42
CA SER A 50 10.39 -14.10 8.47
C SER A 50 9.01 -13.48 8.65
N HIS A 51 8.05 -14.31 9.06
CA HIS A 51 6.73 -13.89 9.54
C HIS A 51 6.74 -13.70 11.07
N ASN A 52 6.21 -12.57 11.55
CA ASN A 52 6.06 -12.20 12.96
C ASN A 52 7.33 -12.31 13.84
N ARG A 53 8.52 -12.36 13.22
CA ARG A 53 9.82 -12.47 13.89
C ARG A 53 10.86 -11.55 13.24
N PHE A 54 11.84 -11.12 14.03
CA PHE A 54 12.97 -10.33 13.53
C PHE A 54 13.81 -11.13 12.53
N ASN A 55 14.21 -10.48 11.43
CA ASN A 55 15.14 -10.99 10.42
C ASN A 55 15.68 -9.81 9.60
N LEU A 56 16.50 -10.06 8.56
CA LEU A 56 16.89 -9.06 7.57
C LEU A 56 15.64 -8.39 6.99
N PHE A 57 14.65 -9.19 6.59
CA PHE A 57 13.31 -8.75 6.24
C PHE A 57 12.25 -9.41 7.12
N SER A 58 11.28 -8.64 7.60
CA SER A 58 10.19 -9.18 8.42
C SER A 58 8.85 -8.71 7.90
N PHE A 59 7.92 -9.63 7.71
CA PHE A 59 6.50 -9.34 7.58
C PHE A 59 5.87 -9.50 8.97
N LEU A 60 5.27 -8.44 9.51
CA LEU A 60 4.64 -8.49 10.83
C LEU A 60 3.17 -8.10 10.71
N ASP A 61 2.27 -8.92 11.21
CA ASP A 61 0.82 -8.65 11.13
C ASP A 61 0.44 -7.31 11.78
N ARG A 62 1.12 -6.97 12.88
CA ARG A 62 0.95 -5.68 13.58
C ARG A 62 1.27 -4.43 12.74
N ASP A 63 1.85 -4.58 11.55
CA ASP A 63 2.07 -3.46 10.62
C ASP A 63 0.87 -3.21 9.69
N HIS A 64 -0.10 -4.12 9.68
CA HIS A 64 -1.19 -4.19 8.72
C HIS A 64 -2.53 -4.31 9.46
N GLY A 65 -3.61 -3.90 8.78
CA GLY A 65 -4.97 -4.02 9.25
C GLY A 65 -5.21 -3.46 10.65
N PRO A 66 -5.58 -4.31 11.64
CA PRO A 66 -5.90 -3.86 12.99
C PRO A 66 -4.69 -3.31 13.75
N ARG A 67 -3.46 -3.66 13.35
CA ARG A 67 -2.19 -3.17 13.91
C ARG A 67 -1.97 -3.48 15.40
N ASP A 68 -2.68 -4.47 15.91
CA ASP A 68 -2.53 -4.99 17.28
C ASP A 68 -1.87 -6.38 17.32
N GLY A 69 -1.60 -6.97 16.14
CA GLY A 69 -1.04 -8.31 15.99
C GLY A 69 -2.08 -9.43 16.00
N SER A 70 -3.37 -9.10 16.02
CA SER A 70 -4.43 -10.07 15.77
C SER A 70 -4.42 -10.57 14.32
N ALA A 71 -5.09 -11.70 14.09
CA ALA A 71 -5.16 -12.32 12.77
C ALA A 71 -5.78 -11.38 11.73
N LEU A 72 -5.16 -11.30 10.55
CA LEU A 72 -5.58 -10.39 9.49
C LEU A 72 -6.92 -10.80 8.85
N ARG A 73 -7.19 -12.11 8.76
CA ARG A 73 -8.35 -12.66 8.05
C ARG A 73 -9.70 -12.25 8.67
N PRO A 74 -9.95 -12.44 9.98
CA PRO A 74 -11.20 -11.98 10.59
C PRO A 74 -11.43 -10.47 10.45
N TRP A 75 -10.36 -9.68 10.48
CA TRP A 75 -10.44 -8.22 10.34
C TRP A 75 -10.89 -7.81 8.92
N ILE A 76 -10.27 -8.35 7.87
CA ILE A 76 -10.64 -7.99 6.50
C ILE A 76 -12.04 -8.51 6.16
N ASP A 77 -12.41 -9.72 6.61
CA ASP A 77 -13.76 -10.25 6.41
C ASP A 77 -14.82 -9.37 7.08
N ALA A 78 -14.55 -8.86 8.30
CA ALA A 78 -15.46 -7.95 8.99
C ALA A 78 -15.64 -6.61 8.23
N ILE A 79 -14.56 -6.08 7.63
CA ILE A 79 -14.64 -4.88 6.79
C ILE A 79 -15.48 -5.14 5.54
N LEU A 80 -15.25 -6.26 4.87
CA LEU A 80 -15.99 -6.63 3.66
C LEU A 80 -17.46 -6.90 3.95
N ALA A 81 -17.78 -7.57 5.06
CA ALA A 81 -19.14 -7.84 5.49
C ALA A 81 -19.94 -6.54 5.74
N ARG A 82 -19.30 -5.49 6.30
CA ARG A 82 -19.93 -4.17 6.46
C ARG A 82 -20.30 -3.52 5.13
N ALA A 83 -19.60 -3.87 4.05
CA ALA A 83 -19.90 -3.43 2.68
C ALA A 83 -20.80 -4.44 1.92
N ALA A 84 -21.37 -5.44 2.61
CA ALA A 84 -22.16 -6.53 2.04
C ALA A 84 -21.40 -7.35 0.97
N ILE A 85 -20.09 -7.52 1.16
CA ILE A 85 -19.22 -8.32 0.28
C ILE A 85 -18.84 -9.60 1.01
N ASP A 86 -19.10 -10.74 0.38
CA ASP A 86 -18.70 -12.05 0.88
C ASP A 86 -17.76 -12.73 -0.12
N LEU A 87 -16.57 -13.10 0.35
CA LEU A 87 -15.56 -13.78 -0.46
C LEU A 87 -15.83 -15.28 -0.60
N GLN A 88 -16.75 -15.84 0.20
CA GLN A 88 -17.06 -17.28 0.25
C GLN A 88 -15.81 -18.14 0.49
N GLY A 89 -14.90 -17.67 1.35
CA GLY A 89 -13.61 -18.32 1.62
C GLY A 89 -12.55 -18.11 0.53
N GLY A 90 -12.78 -17.18 -0.40
CA GLY A 90 -11.80 -16.83 -1.43
C GLY A 90 -10.53 -16.17 -0.89
N GLN A 91 -9.52 -16.08 -1.77
CA GLN A 91 -8.17 -15.66 -1.44
C GLN A 91 -8.07 -14.15 -1.19
N VAL A 92 -7.31 -13.76 -0.16
CA VAL A 92 -6.93 -12.37 0.07
C VAL A 92 -5.42 -12.22 -0.09
N LEU A 93 -4.99 -11.45 -1.10
CA LEU A 93 -3.58 -11.15 -1.33
C LEU A 93 -3.22 -9.79 -0.76
N LEU A 94 -2.18 -9.73 0.05
CA LEU A 94 -1.66 -8.51 0.64
C LEU A 94 -0.31 -8.14 0.03
N TYR A 95 -0.28 -7.00 -0.64
CA TYR A 95 0.95 -6.36 -1.08
C TYR A 95 1.38 -5.30 -0.07
N GLY A 96 2.65 -5.35 0.35
CA GLY A 96 3.23 -4.36 1.25
C GLY A 96 4.75 -4.39 1.30
N MET A 97 5.34 -3.35 1.88
CA MET A 97 6.78 -3.30 2.14
C MET A 97 7.10 -4.06 3.44
N PRO A 98 7.99 -5.08 3.43
CA PRO A 98 8.42 -5.71 4.68
C PRO A 98 9.30 -4.74 5.49
N ARG A 99 9.42 -4.97 6.80
CA ARG A 99 10.45 -4.30 7.61
C ARG A 99 11.83 -4.75 7.15
N MET A 100 12.83 -3.89 7.29
CA MET A 100 14.23 -4.23 7.11
C MET A 100 14.99 -4.00 8.42
N LEU A 101 15.62 -5.05 8.96
CA LEU A 101 16.33 -5.00 10.27
C LEU A 101 15.47 -4.38 11.39
N GLY A 102 14.18 -4.75 11.44
CA GLY A 102 13.23 -4.25 12.44
C GLY A 102 12.60 -2.88 12.15
N TYR A 103 13.09 -2.14 11.15
CA TYR A 103 12.55 -0.83 10.75
C TYR A 103 11.67 -0.95 9.50
N GLY A 104 10.42 -0.49 9.57
CA GLY A 104 9.51 -0.49 8.43
C GLY A 104 8.69 0.79 8.31
N PHE A 105 8.71 1.39 7.11
CA PHE A 105 7.71 2.37 6.71
C PHE A 105 7.00 1.91 5.44
N ASN A 106 5.78 1.37 5.59
CA ASN A 106 4.92 0.98 4.48
C ASN A 106 3.84 2.06 4.26
N PRO A 107 4.00 2.95 3.27
CA PRO A 107 3.04 4.04 3.03
C PRO A 107 1.72 3.56 2.42
N LEU A 108 1.70 2.38 1.79
CA LEU A 108 0.55 1.83 1.10
C LEU A 108 0.57 0.30 1.17
N SER A 109 -0.41 -0.30 1.83
CA SER A 109 -0.73 -1.72 1.68
C SER A 109 -1.91 -1.88 0.73
N LEU A 110 -1.87 -2.88 -0.16
CA LEU A 110 -2.97 -3.19 -1.08
C LEU A 110 -3.48 -4.59 -0.78
N TRP A 111 -4.76 -4.70 -0.42
CA TRP A 111 -5.42 -5.98 -0.16
C TRP A 111 -6.33 -6.31 -1.34
N TYR A 112 -6.01 -7.35 -2.10
CA TYR A 112 -6.83 -7.83 -3.22
C TYR A 112 -7.70 -8.98 -2.73
N CYS A 113 -9.00 -8.73 -2.64
CA CYS A 113 -9.97 -9.64 -2.04
C CYS A 113 -10.72 -10.38 -3.15
N HIS A 114 -10.42 -11.66 -3.33
CA HIS A 114 -11.01 -12.49 -4.38
C HIS A 114 -12.10 -13.38 -3.79
N HIS A 115 -13.16 -13.57 -4.57
CA HIS A 115 -14.16 -14.60 -4.32
C HIS A 115 -13.57 -16.00 -4.55
N ARG A 116 -14.21 -17.05 -4.04
CA ARG A 116 -13.81 -18.45 -4.22
C ARG A 116 -13.66 -18.90 -5.68
N ASP A 117 -14.34 -18.24 -6.62
CA ASP A 117 -14.21 -18.51 -8.06
C ASP A 117 -13.03 -17.77 -8.73
N GLY A 118 -12.29 -16.96 -7.96
CA GLY A 118 -11.15 -16.17 -8.42
C GLY A 118 -11.50 -14.75 -8.89
N ALA A 119 -12.78 -14.36 -8.92
CA ALA A 119 -13.17 -13.01 -9.26
C ALA A 119 -12.69 -12.01 -8.19
N LEU A 120 -12.07 -10.89 -8.60
CA LEU A 120 -11.71 -9.82 -7.68
C LEU A 120 -12.96 -9.03 -7.29
N LEU A 121 -13.37 -9.07 -6.02
CA LEU A 121 -14.57 -8.34 -5.56
C LEU A 121 -14.25 -6.99 -4.93
N ALA A 122 -13.08 -6.88 -4.28
CA ALA A 122 -12.69 -5.65 -3.61
C ALA A 122 -11.18 -5.45 -3.57
N VAL A 123 -10.76 -4.18 -3.51
CA VAL A 123 -9.38 -3.79 -3.19
C VAL A 123 -9.37 -2.80 -2.05
N LEU A 124 -8.78 -3.14 -0.90
CA LEU A 124 -8.56 -2.18 0.19
C LEU A 124 -7.19 -1.51 0.02
N CYS A 125 -7.20 -0.19 -0.18
CA CYS A 125 -6.00 0.64 -0.21
C CYS A 125 -5.75 1.21 1.19
N GLU A 126 -4.86 0.57 1.94
CA GLU A 126 -4.49 1.01 3.28
C GLU A 126 -3.34 2.03 3.20
N VAL A 127 -3.65 3.29 3.43
CA VAL A 127 -2.71 4.42 3.32
C VAL A 127 -2.20 4.80 4.71
N ARG A 128 -0.89 5.00 4.84
CA ARG A 128 -0.24 5.42 6.10
C ARG A 128 0.46 6.75 5.95
N ASN A 129 0.34 7.61 6.96
CA ASN A 129 1.08 8.87 7.02
C ASN A 129 2.33 8.76 7.91
N THR A 130 3.20 9.77 7.86
CA THR A 130 4.41 9.82 8.68
C THR A 130 4.16 10.13 10.15
N PHE A 131 2.91 10.38 10.55
CA PHE A 131 2.50 10.65 11.93
C PHE A 131 2.04 9.37 12.66
N GLY A 132 2.16 8.20 12.02
CA GLY A 132 1.75 6.91 12.59
C GLY A 132 0.26 6.61 12.45
N GLU A 133 -0.50 7.45 11.76
CA GLU A 133 -1.92 7.23 11.48
C GLU A 133 -2.08 6.48 10.16
N TRP A 134 -3.25 5.85 9.99
CA TRP A 134 -3.61 5.16 8.76
C TRP A 134 -5.10 5.34 8.45
N HIS A 135 -5.45 5.09 7.19
CA HIS A 135 -6.83 5.07 6.69
C HIS A 135 -6.95 4.08 5.53
N GLY A 136 -8.05 3.34 5.45
CA GLY A 136 -8.35 2.43 4.34
C GLY A 136 -9.37 3.01 3.36
N TYR A 137 -9.07 2.93 2.06
CA TYR A 137 -10.05 3.19 1.01
C TYR A 137 -10.50 1.86 0.41
N LEU A 138 -11.75 1.46 0.65
CA LEU A 138 -12.30 0.20 0.15
C LEU A 138 -12.87 0.41 -1.26
N LEU A 139 -12.23 -0.17 -2.25
CA LEU A 139 -12.68 -0.11 -3.65
C LEU A 139 -13.50 -1.36 -3.95
N HIS A 140 -14.78 -1.21 -4.26
CA HIS A 140 -15.67 -2.32 -4.60
C HIS A 140 -16.80 -1.86 -5.52
N ASP A 141 -17.55 -2.81 -6.08
CA ASP A 141 -18.77 -2.56 -6.87
C ASP A 141 -19.95 -3.32 -6.27
N SER A 142 -20.23 -3.05 -4.99
CA SER A 142 -21.34 -3.67 -4.22
C SER A 142 -21.39 -5.21 -4.31
N GLY A 143 -20.22 -5.86 -4.27
CA GLY A 143 -20.10 -7.32 -4.36
C GLY A 143 -20.01 -7.88 -5.77
N ALA A 144 -20.20 -7.05 -6.82
CA ALA A 144 -19.96 -7.46 -8.19
C ALA A 144 -18.45 -7.58 -8.49
N PRO A 145 -18.04 -8.47 -9.42
CA PRO A 145 -16.66 -8.56 -9.87
C PRO A 145 -16.12 -7.25 -10.44
N LEU A 146 -14.97 -6.82 -9.96
CA LEU A 146 -14.25 -5.65 -10.47
C LEU A 146 -13.57 -5.96 -11.81
N HIS A 147 -13.83 -5.12 -12.81
CA HIS A 147 -13.14 -5.19 -14.08
C HIS A 147 -11.72 -4.59 -13.99
N THR A 148 -10.77 -5.20 -14.70
CA THR A 148 -9.39 -4.71 -14.79
C THR A 148 -9.20 -3.81 -16.01
N PRO A 149 -8.54 -2.63 -15.88
CA PRO A 149 -8.01 -2.06 -14.64
C PRO A 149 -9.14 -1.57 -13.73
N VAL A 150 -9.00 -1.84 -12.43
CA VAL A 150 -9.93 -1.36 -11.39
C VAL A 150 -9.88 0.16 -11.40
N ARG A 151 -11.05 0.79 -11.53
CA ARG A 151 -11.21 2.25 -11.47
C ARG A 151 -12.21 2.59 -10.38
N SER A 152 -11.80 3.41 -9.42
CA SER A 152 -12.68 3.84 -8.34
C SER A 152 -12.36 5.27 -7.92
N ARG A 153 -13.25 5.86 -7.13
CA ARG A 153 -13.11 7.21 -6.59
C ARG A 153 -13.49 7.20 -5.12
N ALA A 154 -12.79 7.97 -4.32
CA ALA A 154 -13.13 8.18 -2.91
C ALA A 154 -12.86 9.63 -2.51
N SER A 155 -13.69 10.17 -1.62
CA SER A 155 -13.46 11.48 -1.02
C SER A 155 -12.17 11.46 -0.20
N LYS A 156 -11.32 12.48 -0.35
CA LYS A 156 -10.09 12.59 0.43
C LYS A 156 -10.41 13.04 1.86
N CYS A 157 -10.51 12.06 2.76
CA CYS A 157 -10.70 12.27 4.20
C CYS A 157 -9.41 12.12 5.02
N PHE A 158 -8.29 11.61 4.46
CA PHE A 158 -7.09 11.33 5.24
C PHE A 158 -5.95 12.35 5.03
N HIS A 159 -5.29 12.74 6.13
CA HIS A 159 -4.17 13.70 6.13
C HIS A 159 -2.84 12.99 5.87
N VAL A 160 -2.54 12.74 4.59
CA VAL A 160 -1.30 12.06 4.16
C VAL A 160 -0.15 13.05 3.92
N SER A 161 -0.46 14.34 3.69
CA SER A 161 0.54 15.35 3.38
C SER A 161 0.19 16.70 4.01
N PRO A 162 1.13 17.38 4.69
CA PRO A 162 0.90 18.70 5.29
C PRO A 162 0.72 19.84 4.27
N PHE A 163 0.92 19.55 2.97
CA PHE A 163 0.83 20.51 1.87
C PHE A 163 -0.46 20.38 1.05
N PHE A 164 -1.37 19.48 1.42
CA PHE A 164 -2.68 19.38 0.80
C PHE A 164 -3.77 19.40 1.86
N PRO A 165 -4.86 20.14 1.62
CA PRO A 165 -6.03 20.12 2.50
C PRO A 165 -6.65 18.72 2.53
N VAL A 166 -7.38 18.40 3.59
CA VAL A 166 -8.22 17.20 3.67
C VAL A 166 -9.55 17.49 2.99
N SER A 167 -9.48 17.72 1.68
CA SER A 167 -10.61 17.99 0.80
C SER A 167 -10.28 17.49 -0.60
N GLY A 168 -11.31 17.28 -1.42
CA GLY A 168 -11.16 16.80 -2.80
C GLY A 168 -11.37 15.29 -2.92
N GLU A 169 -10.87 14.71 -4.01
CA GLU A 169 -11.17 13.35 -4.44
C GLU A 169 -9.88 12.60 -4.81
N TYR A 170 -9.77 11.34 -4.36
CA TYR A 170 -8.84 10.39 -4.92
C TYR A 170 -9.49 9.61 -6.05
N ARG A 171 -8.78 9.50 -7.18
CA ARG A 171 -9.13 8.61 -8.30
C ARG A 171 -8.10 7.53 -8.39
N PHE A 172 -8.56 6.29 -8.26
CA PHE A 172 -7.74 5.11 -8.24
C PHE A 172 -7.78 4.42 -9.60
N ARG A 173 -6.63 3.94 -10.06
CA ARG A 173 -6.51 3.02 -11.18
C ARG A 173 -5.51 1.93 -10.81
N LEU A 174 -5.97 0.70 -10.64
CA LEU A 174 -5.16 -0.43 -10.24
C LEU A 174 -5.24 -1.58 -11.23
N THR A 175 -4.20 -2.39 -11.23
CA THR A 175 -4.18 -3.68 -11.91
C THR A 175 -3.91 -4.74 -10.85
N PRO A 176 -4.67 -5.86 -10.82
CA PRO A 176 -4.38 -6.96 -9.91
C PRO A 176 -2.95 -7.47 -10.12
N PRO A 177 -2.33 -8.05 -9.08
CA PRO A 177 -0.95 -8.50 -9.16
C PRO A 177 -0.80 -9.67 -10.15
N GLY A 178 -0.07 -9.45 -11.24
CA GLY A 178 0.36 -10.47 -12.21
C GLY A 178 1.88 -10.45 -12.39
N GLU A 179 2.37 -10.66 -13.61
CA GLU A 179 3.82 -10.49 -13.89
C GLU A 179 4.29 -9.04 -13.67
N THR A 180 3.35 -8.09 -13.77
CA THR A 180 3.53 -6.71 -13.33
C THR A 180 2.28 -6.26 -12.57
N PHE A 181 2.41 -5.19 -11.79
CA PHE A 181 1.28 -4.42 -11.32
C PHE A 181 1.55 -2.93 -11.44
N THR A 182 0.48 -2.16 -11.53
CA THR A 182 0.48 -0.70 -11.47
C THR A 182 -0.66 -0.23 -10.61
N THR A 183 -0.35 0.64 -9.65
CA THR A 183 -1.30 1.38 -8.82
C THR A 183 -1.09 2.86 -9.05
N THR A 184 -2.13 3.53 -9.52
CA THR A 184 -2.15 4.98 -9.73
C THR A 184 -3.20 5.61 -8.84
N ILE A 185 -2.79 6.60 -8.06
CA ILE A 185 -3.65 7.41 -7.20
C ILE A 185 -3.50 8.86 -7.65
N HIS A 186 -4.57 9.41 -8.19
CA HIS A 186 -4.65 10.82 -8.52
C HIS A 186 -5.44 11.56 -7.47
N TYR A 187 -4.87 12.62 -6.92
CA TYR A 187 -5.59 13.57 -6.08
C TYR A 187 -6.07 14.74 -6.93
N HIS A 188 -7.39 14.93 -6.95
CA HIS A 188 -8.04 16.09 -7.53
C HIS A 188 -8.59 17.02 -6.45
N ASP A 189 -8.35 18.31 -6.63
CA ASP A 189 -8.94 19.37 -5.80
C ASP A 189 -9.61 20.37 -6.72
N GLN A 190 -10.88 20.70 -6.45
CA GLN A 190 -11.71 21.57 -7.30
C GLN A 190 -11.63 21.16 -8.80
N GLY A 191 -11.70 19.85 -9.07
CA GLY A 191 -11.60 19.28 -10.42
C GLY A 191 -10.19 19.20 -11.01
N SER A 192 -9.22 19.94 -10.49
CA SER A 192 -7.85 19.99 -10.99
C SER A 192 -6.98 18.89 -10.42
N LEU A 193 -6.17 18.22 -11.27
CA LEU A 193 -5.17 17.26 -10.80
C LEU A 193 -4.08 17.99 -10.00
N ARG A 194 -3.90 17.62 -8.72
CA ARG A 194 -2.93 18.23 -7.81
C ARG A 194 -1.77 17.32 -7.47
N LEU A 195 -1.99 16.02 -7.41
CA LEU A 195 -0.95 15.02 -7.19
C LEU A 195 -1.24 13.76 -8.01
N ALA A 196 -0.22 13.22 -8.65
CA ALA A 196 -0.21 11.86 -9.14
C ALA A 196 0.82 11.04 -8.36
N ALA A 197 0.40 9.94 -7.76
CA ALA A 197 1.26 8.92 -7.17
C ALA A 197 1.10 7.64 -7.99
N VAL A 198 2.21 7.14 -8.54
CA VAL A 198 2.22 5.93 -9.36
C VAL A 198 3.23 4.96 -8.77
N GLN A 199 2.76 3.76 -8.46
CA GLN A 199 3.57 2.64 -8.03
C GLN A 199 3.51 1.55 -9.09
N GLN A 200 4.68 1.03 -9.45
CA GLN A 200 4.81 -0.07 -10.39
C GLN A 200 5.75 -1.12 -9.80
N GLY A 201 5.49 -2.38 -10.10
CA GLY A 201 6.35 -3.49 -9.72
C GLY A 201 6.36 -4.58 -10.78
N GLU A 202 7.51 -5.22 -10.92
CA GLU A 202 7.71 -6.44 -11.69
C GLU A 202 7.85 -7.61 -10.73
N ARG A 203 7.17 -8.71 -11.04
CA ARG A 203 7.18 -9.92 -10.23
C ARG A 203 8.53 -10.60 -10.28
N ARG A 204 8.99 -11.07 -9.13
CA ARG A 204 10.19 -11.87 -8.92
C ARG A 204 9.83 -13.05 -8.03
N PRO A 205 10.49 -14.22 -8.18
CA PRO A 205 10.35 -15.30 -7.23
C PRO A 205 10.65 -14.82 -5.81
N LEU A 206 9.86 -15.26 -4.83
CA LEU A 206 10.19 -15.05 -3.43
C LEU A 206 11.28 -16.05 -3.06
N SER A 207 12.53 -15.60 -2.97
CA SER A 207 13.70 -16.42 -2.63
C SER A 207 14.77 -15.58 -1.94
N ASP A 208 15.66 -16.22 -1.16
CA ASP A 208 16.76 -15.52 -0.49
C ASP A 208 17.67 -14.77 -1.47
N ALA A 209 17.91 -15.32 -2.66
CA ALA A 209 18.73 -14.65 -3.68
C ALA A 209 18.09 -13.35 -4.18
N GLU A 210 16.78 -13.34 -4.42
CA GLU A 210 16.06 -12.14 -4.85
C GLU A 210 15.88 -11.14 -3.70
N LEU A 211 15.63 -11.62 -2.47
CA LEU A 211 15.57 -10.79 -1.27
C LEU A 211 16.89 -10.08 -1.01
N LEU A 212 18.02 -10.80 -1.07
CA LEU A 212 19.35 -10.22 -0.90
C LEU A 212 19.65 -9.21 -2.00
N ARG A 213 19.33 -9.54 -3.27
CA ARG A 213 19.49 -8.62 -4.41
C ARG A 213 18.65 -7.35 -4.24
N ALA A 214 17.41 -7.48 -3.76
CA ALA A 214 16.55 -6.35 -3.49
C ALA A 214 17.08 -5.50 -2.33
N GLY A 215 17.49 -6.12 -1.22
CA GLY A 215 18.14 -5.45 -0.08
C GLY A 215 19.39 -4.66 -0.48
N ALA A 216 20.29 -5.29 -1.22
CA ALA A 216 21.54 -4.69 -1.66
C ALA A 216 21.35 -3.51 -2.63
N ARG A 217 20.29 -3.55 -3.46
CA ARG A 217 19.93 -2.42 -4.35
C ARG A 217 19.25 -1.28 -3.61
N HIS A 218 18.81 -1.52 -2.38
CA HIS A 218 18.05 -0.59 -1.57
C HIS A 218 18.54 -0.52 -0.12
N PRO A 219 19.84 -0.28 0.12
CA PRO A 219 20.36 -0.19 1.47
C PRO A 219 19.66 0.95 2.20
N PHE A 220 19.26 0.70 3.45
CA PHE A 220 18.54 1.64 4.28
C PHE A 220 17.22 2.14 3.67
N MET A 221 16.51 1.33 2.87
CA MET A 221 15.27 1.75 2.19
C MET A 221 14.30 2.49 3.11
N THR A 222 14.00 1.96 4.30
CA THR A 222 13.10 2.60 5.26
C THR A 222 13.60 3.97 5.70
N LEU A 223 14.88 4.10 6.08
CA LEU A 223 15.47 5.38 6.47
C LEU A 223 15.54 6.35 5.28
N LYS A 224 15.83 5.85 4.08
CA LYS A 224 15.90 6.65 2.85
C LYS A 224 14.52 7.15 2.42
N VAL A 225 13.46 6.34 2.57
CA VAL A 225 12.08 6.76 2.31
C VAL A 225 11.68 7.82 3.34
N MET A 226 11.92 7.58 4.63
CA MET A 226 11.65 8.57 5.68
C MET A 226 12.42 9.87 5.43
N ALA A 227 13.73 9.80 5.20
CA ALA A 227 14.57 10.95 4.89
C ALA A 227 14.10 11.67 3.61
N ALA A 228 13.73 10.94 2.56
CA ALA A 228 13.22 11.53 1.33
C ALA A 228 11.88 12.25 1.56
N ILE A 229 10.97 11.69 2.37
CA ILE A 229 9.70 12.35 2.70
C ILE A 229 9.96 13.65 3.48
N HIS A 230 10.81 13.61 4.51
CA HIS A 230 11.16 14.80 5.30
C HIS A 230 11.92 15.84 4.47
N TRP A 231 12.85 15.40 3.62
CA TRP A 231 13.62 16.28 2.73
C TRP A 231 12.74 16.96 1.68
N GLN A 232 11.82 16.21 1.06
CA GLN A 232 10.85 16.80 0.13
C GLN A 232 9.91 17.76 0.85
N ALA A 233 9.48 17.43 2.08
CA ALA A 233 8.67 18.34 2.88
C ALA A 233 9.43 19.65 3.20
N LEU A 234 10.69 19.55 3.62
CA LEU A 234 11.55 20.71 3.87
C LEU A 234 11.75 21.56 2.61
N LYS A 235 12.05 20.93 1.46
CA LYS A 235 12.23 21.64 0.19
C LYS A 235 10.96 22.38 -0.27
N ILE A 236 9.79 21.79 -0.04
CA ILE A 236 8.51 22.40 -0.35
C ILE A 236 8.23 23.58 0.59
N TRP A 237 8.52 23.43 1.88
CA TRP A 237 8.41 24.51 2.88
C TRP A 237 9.34 25.69 2.57
N LEU A 238 10.62 25.42 2.28
CA LEU A 238 11.61 26.43 1.87
C LEU A 238 11.22 27.15 0.57
N ARG A 239 10.34 26.54 -0.25
CA ARG A 239 9.78 27.13 -1.48
C ARG A 239 8.46 27.88 -1.25
N GLY A 240 8.11 28.17 0.01
CA GLY A 240 6.96 29.00 0.37
C GLY A 240 5.63 28.26 0.43
N ALA A 241 5.61 26.93 0.49
CA ALA A 241 4.36 26.20 0.65
C ALA A 241 3.75 26.45 2.02
N ARG A 242 2.44 26.78 2.03
CA ARG A 242 1.67 26.97 3.26
C ARG A 242 1.58 25.64 4.00
N PHE A 243 2.05 25.63 5.24
CA PHE A 243 1.88 24.52 6.15
C PHE A 243 0.43 24.51 6.65
N HIS A 244 -0.28 23.40 6.44
CA HIS A 244 -1.60 23.20 7.01
C HIS A 244 -1.46 22.47 8.35
N ARG A 245 -1.96 23.07 9.43
CA ARG A 245 -1.98 22.43 10.75
C ARG A 245 -2.80 21.14 10.66
N LYS A 246 -2.32 20.09 11.32
CA LYS A 246 -2.93 18.76 11.34
C LYS A 246 -4.43 18.88 11.75
N PRO A 247 -5.38 18.44 10.91
CA PRO A 247 -6.78 18.31 11.31
C PRO A 247 -6.99 17.06 12.17
N GLU A 248 -8.14 16.95 12.82
CA GLU A 248 -8.54 15.73 13.53
C GLU A 248 -8.60 14.53 12.57
N ARG A 249 -8.30 13.34 13.09
CA ARG A 249 -8.36 12.08 12.34
C ARG A 249 -9.82 11.81 11.93
N PRO A 250 -10.09 11.21 10.75
CA PRO A 250 -11.42 10.73 10.40
C PRO A 250 -12.03 9.89 11.52
N SER A 251 -13.35 10.02 11.73
CA SER A 251 -14.10 9.22 12.70
C SER A 251 -14.19 7.75 12.31
N GLU A 252 -14.07 7.45 11.01
CA GLU A 252 -14.07 6.09 10.47
C GLU A 252 -12.70 5.77 9.87
N ASP A 253 -12.15 4.61 10.23
CA ASP A 253 -10.84 4.16 9.73
C ASP A 253 -10.88 3.64 8.28
N ILE A 254 -12.07 3.31 7.78
CA ILE A 254 -12.29 2.76 6.43
C ILE A 254 -13.45 3.50 5.77
N THR A 255 -13.27 3.88 4.50
CA THR A 255 -14.29 4.52 3.65
C THR A 255 -14.34 3.90 2.28
#